data_AF-A0A4Q3V4P5-F1
#
_entry.id   AF-A0A4Q3V4P5-F1
#
_cell.length_a   1.000
_cell.length_b   1.000
_cell.length_c   1.000
_cell.angle_alpha   90.00
_cell.angle_beta   90.00
_cell.angle_gamma   90.00
#
_symmetry.space_group_name_H-M   'P 1'
#
loop_
_entity.id
_entity.type
_entity.pdbx_description
1 polymer ?
#
loop_
_entity_poly.entity_id
_entity_poly.type
_entity_poly.pdbx_seq_one_letter_code
_entity_poly.pdbx_strand_id
1 'polypeptide(L)'
;MEAPSRHPIFEAILRGDSAEVGRLAAEPSFLQARADLGERYGSFFMRITPLIFASMAAGELGEVVRVLLEAGADPNEKSDAEGGPVFYAAGGPWPADPATMP
;
A
#
# COMPACT_ATOMS: atom_id res chain seq x y z
N MET A 1 -16.46 -8.57 5.36
CA MET A 1 -15.03 -8.25 5.19
C MET A 1 -14.88 -7.70 3.79
N GLU A 2 -14.63 -6.40 3.66
CA GLU A 2 -14.42 -5.76 2.35
C GLU A 2 -13.07 -6.20 1.80
N ALA A 3 -13.03 -6.60 0.53
CA ALA A 3 -11.78 -6.88 -0.15
C ALA A 3 -10.90 -5.63 -0.13
N PRO A 4 -9.57 -5.76 0.06
CA PRO A 4 -8.65 -4.62 0.05
C PRO A 4 -8.74 -3.76 -1.23
N SER A 5 -9.21 -4.34 -2.32
CA SER A 5 -9.49 -3.67 -3.58
C SER A 5 -10.71 -2.73 -3.56
N ARG A 6 -11.54 -2.70 -2.50
CA ARG A 6 -12.71 -1.82 -2.39
C ARG A 6 -12.48 -0.56 -1.54
N HIS A 7 -11.33 -0.45 -0.88
CA HIS A 7 -11.05 0.74 -0.08
C HIS A 7 -10.51 1.86 -0.99
N PRO A 8 -11.09 3.08 -0.97
CA PRO A 8 -10.76 4.13 -1.93
C PRO A 8 -9.27 4.48 -2.02
N ILE A 9 -8.55 4.48 -0.89
CA ILE A 9 -7.11 4.81 -0.91
C ILE A 9 -6.26 3.76 -1.62
N PHE A 10 -6.58 2.46 -1.50
CA PHE A 10 -5.83 1.41 -2.21
C PHE A 10 -6.12 1.46 -3.71
N GLU A 11 -7.35 1.78 -4.12
CA GLU A 11 -7.67 2.01 -5.54
C GLU A 11 -6.93 3.22 -6.12
N ALA A 12 -6.88 4.33 -5.36
CA ALA A 12 -6.14 5.53 -5.77
C ALA A 12 -4.64 5.25 -5.93
N ILE A 13 -4.05 4.49 -5.00
CA ILE A 13 -2.64 4.07 -5.08
C ILE A 13 -2.42 3.16 -6.29
N LEU A 14 -3.29 2.18 -6.54
CA LEU A 14 -3.20 1.29 -7.72
C LEU A 14 -3.22 2.05 -9.04
N ARG A 15 -3.94 3.18 -9.10
CA ARG A 15 -4.00 4.04 -10.28
C ARG A 15 -2.82 5.00 -10.40
N GLY A 16 -2.01 5.14 -9.34
CA GLY A 16 -0.95 6.15 -9.25
C GLY A 16 -1.49 7.59 -9.15
N ASP A 17 -2.74 7.77 -8.73
CA ASP A 17 -3.38 9.09 -8.63
C ASP A 17 -2.96 9.79 -7.33
N SER A 18 -1.81 10.46 -7.36
CA SER A 18 -1.25 11.15 -6.19
C SER A 18 -2.15 12.27 -5.68
N ALA A 19 -2.94 12.91 -6.55
CA ALA A 19 -3.90 13.94 -6.16
C ALA A 19 -5.03 13.32 -5.33
N GLU A 20 -5.60 12.20 -5.79
CA GLU A 20 -6.64 11.50 -5.05
C GLU A 20 -6.13 10.93 -3.72
N VAL A 21 -4.93 10.34 -3.74
CA VAL A 21 -4.28 9.87 -2.51
C VAL A 21 -4.13 11.01 -1.51
N GLY A 22 -3.69 12.19 -1.95
CA GLY A 22 -3.55 13.37 -1.07
C GLY A 22 -4.88 13.83 -0.47
N ARG A 23 -5.98 13.80 -1.25
CA ARG A 23 -7.32 14.16 -0.73
C ARG A 23 -7.79 13.17 0.34
N LEU A 24 -7.62 11.88 0.10
CA LEU A 24 -8.02 10.82 1.03
C LEU A 24 -7.14 10.79 2.28
N ALA A 25 -5.82 10.96 2.10
CA ALA A 25 -4.83 10.94 3.16
C ALA A 25 -4.95 12.11 4.15
N ALA A 26 -5.69 13.17 3.80
CA ALA A 26 -6.03 14.26 4.72
C ALA A 26 -6.86 13.78 5.94
N GLU A 27 -7.52 12.62 5.83
CA GLU A 27 -8.21 11.99 6.96
C GLU A 27 -7.34 10.85 7.54
N PRO A 28 -6.95 10.92 8.83
CA PRO A 28 -6.03 9.95 9.43
C PRO A 28 -6.50 8.49 9.39
N SER A 29 -7.81 8.24 9.30
CA SER A 29 -8.38 6.90 9.17
C SER A 29 -7.90 6.20 7.89
N PHE A 30 -7.73 6.94 6.80
CA PHE A 30 -7.25 6.41 5.53
C PHE A 30 -5.78 6.02 5.59
N LEU A 31 -4.94 6.76 6.33
CA LEU A 31 -3.54 6.43 6.54
C LEU A 31 -3.35 5.11 7.29
N GLN A 32 -4.32 4.77 8.14
CA GLN A 32 -4.32 3.57 9.00
C GLN A 32 -5.14 2.42 8.40
N ALA A 33 -5.66 2.58 7.18
CA ALA A 33 -6.43 1.55 6.50
C ALA A 33 -5.59 0.28 6.35
N ARG A 34 -6.22 -0.89 6.55
CA ARG A 34 -5.53 -2.19 6.49
C ARG A 34 -6.08 -3.02 5.34
N ALA A 35 -5.22 -3.34 4.38
CA ALA A 35 -5.51 -4.27 3.31
C ALA A 35 -5.03 -5.68 3.68
N ASP A 36 -5.86 -6.70 3.41
CA ASP A 36 -5.47 -8.10 3.55
C ASP A 36 -5.32 -8.76 2.18
N LEU A 37 -4.07 -8.93 1.75
CA LEU A 37 -3.70 -9.63 0.53
C LEU A 37 -3.18 -11.04 0.82
N GLY A 38 -3.26 -11.50 2.07
CA GLY A 38 -2.66 -12.74 2.54
C GLY A 38 -3.17 -13.98 1.81
N GLU A 39 -4.48 -14.04 1.55
CA GLU A 39 -5.11 -15.17 0.86
C GLU A 39 -4.59 -15.36 -0.57
N ARG A 40 -4.24 -14.26 -1.25
CA ARG A 40 -3.88 -14.29 -2.67
C ARG A 40 -2.37 -14.38 -2.90
N TYR A 41 -1.57 -13.89 -1.95
CA TYR A 41 -0.13 -13.72 -2.19
C TYR A 41 0.77 -14.12 -1.01
N GLY A 42 0.19 -14.76 0.01
CA GLY A 42 0.91 -15.28 1.15
C GLY A 42 0.85 -14.37 2.38
N SER A 43 1.06 -14.97 3.54
CA SER A 43 0.91 -14.33 4.86
C SER A 43 1.73 -13.07 5.06
N PHE A 44 2.78 -12.87 4.28
CA PHE A 44 3.58 -11.63 4.26
C PHE A 44 2.77 -10.39 3.89
N PHE A 45 1.60 -10.51 3.25
CA PHE A 45 0.82 -9.36 2.79
C PHE A 45 -0.50 -9.17 3.56
N MET A 46 -0.54 -9.69 4.79
CA MET A 46 -1.66 -9.49 5.70
C MET A 46 -1.57 -8.13 6.40
N ARG A 47 -2.69 -7.42 6.40
CA ARG A 47 -2.90 -6.16 7.13
C ARG A 47 -1.84 -5.10 6.85
N ILE A 48 -1.55 -4.89 5.57
CA ILE A 48 -0.63 -3.85 5.11
C ILE A 48 -1.32 -2.48 5.08
N THR A 49 -0.55 -1.43 5.36
CA THR A 49 -1.00 -0.03 5.33
C THR A 49 -0.94 0.54 3.91
N PRO A 50 -1.55 1.72 3.63
CA PRO A 50 -1.43 2.36 2.32
C PRO A 50 0.02 2.67 1.97
N LEU A 51 0.84 3.06 2.94
CA LEU A 51 2.27 3.31 2.72
C LEU A 51 3.04 2.03 2.40
N ILE A 52 2.77 0.92 3.10
CA ILE A 52 3.36 -0.38 2.75
C ILE A 52 2.94 -0.78 1.33
N PHE A 53 1.65 -0.67 1.02
CA PHE A 53 1.10 -1.02 -0.30
C PHE A 53 1.76 -0.20 -1.42
N ALA A 54 1.88 1.12 -1.26
CA ALA A 54 2.53 2.00 -2.24
C ALA A 54 4.04 1.71 -2.40
N SER A 55 4.70 1.24 -1.33
CA SER A 55 6.13 0.92 -1.32
C SER A 55 6.48 -0.37 -2.08
N MET A 56 5.54 -1.32 -2.17
CA MET A 56 5.72 -2.60 -2.87
C MET A 56 5.15 -2.63 -4.29
N ALA A 57 4.23 -1.72 -4.60
CA ALA A 57 3.54 -1.73 -5.88
C ALA A 57 4.49 -1.37 -7.04
N ALA A 58 4.34 -2.06 -8.17
CA ALA A 58 5.06 -1.74 -9.39
C ALA A 58 4.66 -0.37 -9.95
N GLY A 59 5.63 0.32 -10.56
CA GLY A 59 5.44 1.63 -11.19
C GLY A 59 6.22 2.75 -10.47
N GLU A 60 6.13 3.97 -11.01
CA GLU A 60 6.78 5.16 -10.44
C GLU A 60 5.89 5.80 -9.36
N LEU A 61 5.56 5.03 -8.31
CA LEU A 61 4.73 5.51 -7.19
C LEU A 61 5.50 6.35 -6.16
N GLY A 62 6.72 6.79 -6.49
CA GLY A 62 7.52 7.65 -5.60
C GLY A 62 6.78 8.91 -5.15
N GLU A 63 5.97 9.49 -6.05
CA GLU A 63 5.14 10.65 -5.73
C GLU A 63 3.98 10.29 -4.78
N VAL A 64 3.36 9.12 -4.95
CA VAL A 64 2.32 8.63 -4.04
C VAL A 64 2.90 8.35 -2.65
N VAL A 65 4.08 7.73 -2.58
CA VAL A 65 4.81 7.52 -1.33
C VAL A 65 5.13 8.86 -0.66
N ARG A 66 5.60 9.85 -1.41
CA ARG A 66 5.86 11.22 -0.90
C ARG A 66 4.59 11.84 -0.31
N VAL A 67 3.47 11.78 -1.04
CA VAL A 67 2.18 12.33 -0.58
C VAL A 67 1.70 11.66 0.71
N LEU A 68 1.80 10.33 0.81
CA LEU A 68 1.41 9.60 2.03
C LEU A 68 2.27 10.00 3.22
N LEU A 69 3.59 10.15 3.03
CA LEU A 69 4.51 10.60 4.09
C LEU A 69 4.23 12.04 4.52
N GLU A 70 3.98 12.95 3.57
CA GLU A 70 3.63 14.35 3.84
C GLU A 70 2.29 14.48 4.57
N ALA A 71 1.35 13.57 4.30
CA ALA A 71 0.09 13.47 5.03
C ALA A 71 0.24 12.87 6.44
N GLY A 72 1.41 12.36 6.82
CA GLY A 72 1.70 11.83 8.15
C GLY A 72 1.56 10.32 8.29
N ALA A 73 1.60 9.55 7.19
CA ALA A 73 1.74 8.10 7.27
C ALA A 73 3.03 7.73 8.03
N ASP A 74 2.95 6.80 8.98
CA ASP A 74 4.13 6.38 9.75
C ASP A 74 5.03 5.45 8.88
N PRO A 75 6.27 5.85 8.58
CA PRO A 75 7.20 5.05 7.78
C PRO A 75 7.70 3.78 8.50
N ASN A 76 7.40 3.61 9.78
CA ASN A 76 7.82 2.47 10.60
C ASN A 76 6.67 1.52 10.93
N GLU A 77 5.45 1.84 10.52
CA GLU A 77 4.30 0.99 10.82
C GLU A 77 4.45 -0.37 10.16
N LYS A 78 4.12 -1.43 10.89
CA LYS A 78 4.32 -2.81 10.45
C LYS A 78 3.01 -3.48 10.04
N SER A 79 3.14 -4.35 9.05
CA SER A 79 2.15 -5.39 8.76
C SER A 79 2.12 -6.44 9.88
N ASP A 80 1.17 -7.37 9.79
CA ASP A 80 1.11 -8.51 10.71
C ASP A 80 2.29 -9.49 10.53
N ALA A 81 3.00 -9.41 9.40
CA ALA A 81 4.24 -10.15 9.15
C ALA A 81 5.50 -9.42 9.66
N GLU A 82 5.33 -8.39 10.49
CA GLU A 82 6.37 -7.52 11.03
C GLU A 82 7.20 -6.71 10.01
N GLY A 83 6.82 -6.77 8.73
CA GLY A 83 7.43 -5.97 7.67
C GLY A 83 6.91 -4.53 7.71
N GLY A 84 7.83 -3.55 7.58
CA GLY A 84 7.48 -2.14 7.40
C GLY A 84 7.73 -1.66 5.96
N PRO A 85 7.36 -0.42 5.61
CA PRO A 85 7.49 0.14 4.26
C PRO A 85 8.85 -0.12 3.59
N VAL A 86 9.95 0.12 4.31
CA VAL A 86 11.32 -0.12 3.80
C VAL A 86 11.60 -1.59 3.51
N PHE A 87 11.10 -2.50 4.36
CA PHE A 87 11.27 -3.94 4.15
C PHE A 87 10.64 -4.38 2.83
N TYR A 88 9.43 -3.90 2.54
CA TYR A 88 8.74 -4.22 1.30
C TYR A 88 9.30 -3.50 0.07
N ALA A 89 9.76 -2.25 0.21
CA ALA A 89 10.44 -1.52 -0.87
C ALA A 89 11.73 -2.22 -1.32
N ALA A 90 12.46 -2.84 -0.37
CA ALA A 90 13.69 -3.56 -0.65
C ALA A 90 13.47 -4.91 -1.35
N GLY A 91 12.28 -5.50 -1.22
CA GLY A 91 11.91 -6.77 -1.87
C GLY A 91 11.79 -6.68 -3.39
N GLY A 92 11.86 -5.48 -3.97
CA GLY A 92 11.59 -5.21 -5.37
C GLY A 92 10.09 -5.07 -5.64
N PRO A 93 9.71 -4.46 -6.79
CA PRO A 93 8.32 -4.29 -7.15
C PRO A 93 7.67 -5.67 -7.29
N TRP A 94 6.53 -5.84 -6.64
CA TRP A 94 5.63 -6.94 -6.98
C TRP A 94 5.32 -6.88 -8.49
N PRO A 95 5.32 -8.01 -9.22
CA PRO A 95 4.96 -7.98 -10.64
C PRO A 95 3.57 -7.35 -10.79
N ALA A 96 3.49 -6.35 -11.66
CA ALA A 96 2.30 -5.54 -11.89
C ALA A 96 1.06 -6.35 -12.30
N ASP A 97 1.28 -7.60 -12.74
CA ASP A 97 0.22 -8.52 -13.12
C ASP A 97 0.20 -9.77 -12.20
N PRO A 98 -0.82 -9.88 -11.33
CA PRO A 98 -1.07 -11.08 -10.52
C PRO A 98 -1.27 -12.37 -11.34
N ALA A 99 -1.59 -12.28 -12.63
CA ALA A 99 -1.73 -13.41 -13.55
C ALA A 99 -0.41 -13.86 -14.18
N THR A 100 0.69 -13.13 -13.96
CA THR A 100 2.02 -13.47 -14.50
C THR A 100 2.95 -14.14 -13.47
N MET A 101 2.46 -14.37 -12.25
CA MET A 101 3.15 -15.18 -11.26
C MET A 101 2.94 -16.68 -11.59
N PRO A 102 3.99 -17.53 -11.59
CA PRO A 102 3.84 -18.98 -11.65
C PRO A 102 3.16 -19.56 -10.39
#